data_AF-A0A5S3YNS0-F1
#
_entry.id   AF-A0A5S3YNS0-F1
#
_cell.length_a   1.000
_cell.length_b   1.000
_cell.length_c   1.000
_cell.angle_alpha   90.00
_cell.angle_beta   90.00
_cell.angle_gamma   90.00
#
_symmetry.space_group_name_H-M   'P 1'
#
loop_
_entity.id
_entity.type
_entity.pdbx_description
1 polymer ?
#
loop_
_entity_poly.entity_id
_entity_poly.type
_entity_poly.pdbx_seq_one_letter_code
_entity_poly.pdbx_strand_id
1 'polypeptide(L)'
;ALLMRGFQDALAGEAKLDEEKIREVLTALDTSVRELQAEKTKADAEKNKAEGEKFLADNAQKEGVTVTESGLQYEVLSTADGKKPLVTDVVKVHYKGTLIDGTEFDSSYSRNEPTTFP
;
A
#
# COMPACT_ATOMS: atom_id res chain seq x y z
N ALA A 1 15.92 7.30 -29.23
CA ALA A 1 15.19 7.83 -28.05
C ALA A 1 15.40 9.33 -27.96
N LEU A 2 14.32 10.13 -28.03
CA LEU A 2 14.43 11.60 -28.01
C LEU A 2 14.99 12.15 -26.70
N LEU A 3 14.71 11.51 -25.56
CA LEU A 3 15.28 11.86 -24.26
C LEU A 3 16.81 11.74 -24.23
N MET A 4 17.35 10.61 -24.69
CA MET A 4 18.80 10.41 -24.74
C MET A 4 19.48 11.39 -25.71
N ARG A 5 18.85 11.67 -26.86
CA ARG A 5 19.36 12.66 -27.82
C ARG A 5 19.35 14.06 -27.23
N GLY A 6 18.27 14.47 -26.56
CA GLY A 6 18.20 15.78 -25.89
C GLY A 6 19.25 15.94 -24.79
N PHE A 7 19.53 14.88 -24.03
CA PHE A 7 20.60 14.86 -23.03
C PHE A 7 22.00 14.99 -23.67
N GLN A 8 22.26 14.26 -24.75
CA GLN A 8 23.52 14.34 -25.49
C GLN A 8 23.74 15.73 -26.14
N ASP A 9 22.71 16.28 -26.77
CA ASP A 9 22.75 17.61 -27.39
C ASP A 9 23.03 18.70 -26.33
N ALA A 10 22.45 18.57 -25.12
CA ALA A 10 22.72 19.47 -24.00
C ALA A 10 24.18 19.39 -23.50
N LEU A 11 24.73 18.19 -23.34
CA LEU A 11 26.15 18.00 -22.95
C LEU A 11 27.13 18.53 -24.00
N ALA A 12 26.77 18.42 -25.28
CA ALA A 12 27.57 18.93 -26.39
C ALA A 12 27.45 20.45 -26.59
N GLY A 13 26.58 21.14 -25.84
CA GLY A 13 26.29 22.56 -26.04
C GLY A 13 25.47 22.87 -27.30
N GLU A 14 24.85 21.84 -27.90
CA GLU A 14 24.03 21.93 -29.12
C GLU A 14 22.53 21.81 -28.86
N ALA A 15 22.10 22.11 -27.63
CA ALA A 15 20.72 22.00 -27.19
C ALA A 15 19.77 22.68 -28.20
N LYS A 16 18.74 21.94 -28.62
CA LYS A 16 17.75 22.41 -29.61
C LYS A 16 16.60 23.20 -28.99
N LEU A 17 16.59 23.32 -27.66
CA LEU A 17 15.61 24.07 -26.87
C LEU A 17 16.36 25.03 -25.95
N ASP A 18 15.83 26.24 -25.80
CA ASP A 18 16.31 27.18 -24.80
C ASP A 18 15.78 26.83 -23.39
N GLU A 19 16.36 27.46 -22.37
CA GLU A 19 16.00 27.21 -20.98
C GLU A 19 14.53 27.52 -20.66
N GLU A 20 13.95 28.52 -21.30
CA GLU A 20 12.56 28.93 -21.07
C GLU A 20 11.60 27.85 -21.56
N LYS A 21 11.83 27.35 -22.79
CA LYS A 21 11.05 26.26 -23.36
C LYS A 21 11.22 24.97 -22.59
N ILE A 22 12.44 24.69 -22.08
CA ILE A 22 12.68 23.54 -21.21
C ILE A 22 11.84 23.65 -19.92
N ARG A 23 11.83 24.82 -19.25
CA ARG A 23 11.03 25.03 -18.03
C ARG A 23 9.53 24.91 -18.29
N GLU A 24 9.05 25.46 -19.40
CA GLU A 24 7.64 25.34 -19.81
C GLU A 24 7.24 23.87 -20.01
N VAL A 25 8.03 23.12 -20.78
CA VAL A 25 7.77 21.71 -21.07
C VAL A 25 7.83 20.85 -19.80
N LEU A 26 8.81 21.08 -18.92
CA LEU A 26 8.91 20.35 -17.65
C LEU A 26 7.76 20.68 -16.68
N THR A 27 7.31 21.94 -16.63
CA THR A 27 6.14 22.33 -15.81
C THR A 27 4.86 21.66 -16.32
N ALA A 28 4.68 21.62 -17.65
CA ALA A 28 3.54 20.93 -18.26
C ALA A 28 3.60 19.41 -18.03
N LEU A 29 4.80 18.81 -18.13
CA LEU A 29 5.02 17.41 -17.82
C LEU A 29 4.70 17.10 -16.36
N ASP A 30 5.20 17.89 -15.41
CA ASP A 30 4.92 17.73 -13.98
C ASP A 30 3.42 17.78 -13.69
N THR A 31 2.70 18.71 -14.33
CA THR A 31 1.24 18.82 -14.22
C THR A 31 0.56 17.55 -14.73
N SER A 32 0.91 17.10 -15.94
CA SER A 32 0.33 15.90 -16.53
C SER A 32 0.64 14.64 -15.72
N VAL A 33 1.87 14.49 -15.21
CA VAL A 33 2.26 13.36 -14.35
C VAL A 33 1.47 13.37 -13.04
N ARG A 34 1.25 14.54 -12.43
CA ARG A 34 0.42 14.65 -11.22
C ARG A 34 -1.03 14.26 -11.48
N GLU A 35 -1.62 14.70 -12.59
CA GLU A 35 -2.98 14.33 -12.99
C GLU A 35 -3.10 12.83 -13.23
N LEU A 36 -2.17 12.25 -14.00
CA LEU A 36 -2.12 10.80 -14.23
C LEU A 36 -1.95 10.01 -12.93
N GLN A 37 -1.12 10.50 -12.01
CA GLN A 37 -0.93 9.87 -10.71
C GLN A 37 -2.18 9.96 -9.84
N ALA A 38 -2.90 11.09 -9.85
CA ALA A 38 -4.15 11.25 -9.12
C ALA A 38 -5.25 10.33 -9.66
N GLU A 39 -5.41 10.25 -10.98
CA GLU A 39 -6.36 9.32 -11.63
C GLU A 39 -6.00 7.87 -11.33
N LYS A 40 -4.71 7.50 -11.40
CA LYS A 40 -4.26 6.16 -11.04
C LYS A 40 -4.56 5.84 -9.58
N THR A 41 -4.25 6.73 -8.64
CA THR A 41 -4.54 6.54 -7.22
C THR A 41 -6.04 6.37 -6.97
N LYS A 42 -6.88 7.14 -7.67
CA LYS A 42 -8.34 7.00 -7.59
C LYS A 42 -8.80 5.63 -8.11
N ALA A 43 -8.34 5.22 -9.30
CA ALA A 43 -8.67 3.93 -9.88
C ALA A 43 -8.22 2.76 -9.00
N ASP A 44 -7.00 2.84 -8.45
CA ASP A 44 -6.46 1.84 -7.53
C ASP A 44 -7.29 1.78 -6.23
N ALA A 45 -7.74 2.92 -5.69
CA ALA A 45 -8.59 2.96 -4.51
C ALA A 45 -9.96 2.31 -4.75
N GLU A 46 -10.60 2.62 -5.88
CA GLU A 46 -11.90 2.02 -6.26
C GLU A 46 -11.77 0.51 -6.46
N LYS A 47 -10.70 0.07 -7.13
CA LYS A 47 -10.39 -1.35 -7.31
C LYS A 47 -10.16 -2.05 -5.97
N ASN A 48 -9.30 -1.51 -5.12
CA ASN A 48 -8.97 -2.11 -3.83
C ASN A 48 -10.20 -2.19 -2.91
N LYS A 49 -11.09 -1.18 -2.97
CA LYS A 49 -12.35 -1.21 -2.23
C LYS A 49 -13.23 -2.37 -2.70
N ALA A 50 -13.44 -2.50 -4.01
CA ALA A 50 -14.28 -3.56 -4.56
C ALA A 50 -13.71 -4.97 -4.27
N GLU A 51 -12.39 -5.16 -4.43
CA GLU A 51 -11.72 -6.42 -4.13
C GLU A 51 -11.76 -6.74 -2.62
N GLY A 52 -11.59 -5.73 -1.76
CA GLY A 52 -11.69 -5.87 -0.31
C GLY A 52 -13.09 -6.22 0.17
N GLU A 53 -14.12 -5.55 -0.36
CA GLU A 53 -15.53 -5.86 -0.06
C GLU A 53 -15.89 -7.30 -0.45
N LYS A 54 -15.44 -7.74 -1.64
CA LYS A 54 -15.62 -9.12 -2.08
C LYS A 54 -14.89 -10.11 -1.16
N PHE A 55 -13.62 -9.84 -0.85
CA PHE A 55 -12.83 -10.71 0.03
C PHE A 55 -13.50 -10.88 1.40
N LEU A 56 -13.98 -9.79 2.00
CA LEU A 56 -14.67 -9.82 3.28
C LEU A 56 -16.01 -10.56 3.18
N ALA A 57 -16.78 -10.38 2.10
CA ALA A 57 -18.03 -11.11 1.90
C ALA A 57 -17.81 -12.63 1.77
N ASP A 58 -16.76 -13.04 1.06
CA ASP A 58 -16.40 -14.45 0.90
C ASP A 58 -15.82 -15.02 2.21
N ASN A 59 -15.02 -14.24 2.93
CA ASN A 59 -14.38 -14.68 4.17
C ASN A 59 -15.38 -14.85 5.33
N ALA A 60 -16.41 -14.01 5.39
CA ALA A 60 -17.49 -14.12 6.39
C ALA A 60 -18.26 -15.44 6.33
N GLN A 61 -18.20 -16.15 5.20
CA GLN A 61 -18.89 -17.42 4.98
C GLN A 61 -18.05 -18.63 5.38
N LYS A 62 -16.75 -18.43 5.69
CA LYS A 62 -15.87 -19.54 6.07
C LYS A 62 -16.19 -20.03 7.48
N GLU A 63 -16.08 -21.33 7.67
CA GLU A 63 -16.22 -21.95 8.99
C GLU A 63 -15.18 -21.37 9.97
N GLY A 64 -15.59 -21.13 11.21
CA GLY A 64 -14.72 -20.56 12.26
C GLY A 64 -14.57 -19.03 12.23
N VAL A 65 -14.98 -18.35 11.16
CA VAL A 65 -14.95 -16.89 11.09
C VAL A 65 -16.09 -16.27 11.88
N THR A 66 -15.75 -15.33 12.75
CA THR A 66 -16.70 -14.48 13.49
C THR A 66 -16.65 -13.06 12.95
N VAL A 67 -17.81 -12.48 12.68
CA VAL A 67 -17.97 -11.08 12.26
C VAL A 67 -18.46 -10.26 13.45
N THR A 68 -17.75 -9.19 13.79
CA THR A 68 -18.11 -8.25 14.86
C THR A 68 -19.05 -7.15 14.35
N GLU A 69 -19.65 -6.38 15.27
CA GLU A 69 -20.53 -5.24 14.93
C GLU A 69 -19.83 -4.14 14.11
N SER A 70 -18.50 -3.98 14.27
CA SER A 70 -17.72 -3.02 13.48
C SER A 70 -17.38 -3.52 12.08
N GLY A 71 -17.68 -4.78 11.75
CA GLY A 71 -17.30 -5.45 10.51
C GLY A 71 -15.94 -6.13 10.55
N LEU A 72 -15.19 -6.04 11.66
CA LEU A 72 -13.96 -6.82 11.83
C LEU A 72 -14.30 -8.32 11.82
N GLN A 73 -13.52 -9.07 11.05
CA GLN A 73 -13.60 -10.53 10.98
C GLN A 73 -12.37 -11.16 11.62
N TYR A 74 -12.56 -12.20 12.42
CA TYR A 74 -11.46 -12.97 12.99
C TYR A 74 -11.82 -14.46 13.07
N GLU A 75 -10.79 -15.29 13.11
CA GLU A 75 -10.89 -16.72 13.36
C GLU A 75 -9.97 -17.06 14.53
N VAL A 76 -10.45 -17.86 15.48
CA VAL A 76 -9.64 -18.30 16.63
C VAL A 76 -9.01 -19.64 16.30
N LEU A 77 -7.73 -19.63 15.95
CA LEU A 77 -6.98 -20.84 15.62
C LEU A 77 -6.60 -21.66 16.86
N SER A 78 -6.29 -20.97 17.97
CA SER A 78 -5.95 -21.59 19.24
C SER A 78 -6.41 -20.69 20.37
N THR A 79 -7.25 -21.24 21.25
CA THR A 79 -7.69 -20.56 22.47
C THR A 79 -6.66 -20.74 23.57
N ALA A 80 -6.32 -19.66 24.26
CA ALA A 80 -5.57 -19.70 25.50
C ALA A 80 -6.47 -19.27 26.66
N ASP A 81 -6.32 -19.93 27.81
CA ASP A 81 -6.93 -19.49 29.06
C ASP A 81 -6.14 -18.31 29.63
N GLY A 82 -6.83 -17.32 30.19
CA GLY A 82 -6.18 -16.19 30.86
C GLY A 82 -6.94 -14.88 30.76
N LYS A 83 -6.30 -13.83 31.27
CA LYS A 83 -6.83 -12.46 31.17
C LYS A 83 -6.76 -11.98 29.73
N LYS A 84 -7.85 -11.42 29.24
CA LYS A 84 -7.86 -10.70 27.97
C LYS A 84 -7.20 -9.32 28.17
N PRO A 85 -6.41 -8.83 27.21
CA PRO A 85 -5.79 -7.52 27.30
C PRO A 85 -6.85 -6.41 27.36
N LEU A 86 -6.60 -5.40 28.17
CA LEU A 86 -7.36 -4.15 28.23
C LEU A 86 -6.77 -3.12 27.26
N VAL A 87 -7.54 -2.06 26.97
CA VAL A 87 -7.10 -0.95 26.09
C VAL A 87 -5.86 -0.21 26.63
N THR A 88 -5.56 -0.35 27.91
CA THR A 88 -4.39 0.26 28.57
C THR A 88 -3.18 -0.66 28.68
N ASP A 89 -3.32 -1.92 28.24
CA ASP A 89 -2.29 -2.93 28.42
C ASP A 89 -1.33 -2.96 27.24
N VAL A 90 -0.04 -3.11 27.55
CA VAL A 90 0.99 -3.37 26.56
C VAL A 90 0.96 -4.84 26.16
N VAL A 91 0.84 -5.13 24.86
CA VAL A 91 0.84 -6.50 24.31
C VAL A 91 2.14 -6.79 23.58
N LYS A 92 2.61 -8.04 23.66
CA LYS A 92 3.78 -8.54 22.93
C LYS A 92 3.36 -9.69 22.03
N VAL A 93 3.56 -9.55 20.72
CA VAL A 93 3.01 -10.47 19.72
C VAL A 93 4.02 -10.83 18.65
N HIS A 94 3.89 -12.06 18.14
CA HIS A 94 4.33 -12.38 16.79
C HIS A 94 3.14 -12.24 15.84
N TYR A 95 3.37 -11.61 14.70
CA TYR A 95 2.40 -11.38 13.63
C TYR A 95 3.06 -11.48 12.24
N LYS A 96 2.19 -11.70 11.25
CA LYS A 96 2.47 -11.58 9.81
C LYS A 96 1.31 -10.83 9.16
N GLY A 97 1.61 -9.77 8.43
CA GLY A 97 0.66 -8.95 7.69
C GLY A 97 0.84 -9.13 6.19
N THR A 98 -0.25 -9.48 5.51
CA THR A 98 -0.30 -9.63 4.05
C THR A 98 -1.46 -8.82 3.48
N LEU A 99 -1.31 -8.39 2.23
CA LEU A 99 -2.45 -7.94 1.41
C LEU A 99 -3.34 -9.14 1.05
N ILE A 100 -4.52 -8.87 0.48
CA ILE A 100 -5.49 -9.90 0.07
C ILE A 100 -4.96 -10.83 -1.03
N ASP A 101 -3.96 -10.39 -1.79
CA ASP A 101 -3.26 -11.18 -2.82
C ASP A 101 -2.12 -12.05 -2.26
N GLY A 102 -1.88 -11.98 -0.94
CA GLY A 102 -0.83 -12.73 -0.24
C GLY A 102 0.52 -12.02 -0.18
N THR A 103 0.69 -10.86 -0.80
CA THR A 103 1.91 -10.05 -0.69
C THR A 103 2.16 -9.66 0.77
N GLU A 104 3.27 -10.10 1.35
CA GLU A 104 3.70 -9.70 2.69
C GLU A 104 4.16 -8.24 2.70
N PHE A 105 3.64 -7.44 3.64
CA PHE A 105 4.10 -6.06 3.85
C PHE A 105 4.85 -5.89 5.18
N ASP A 106 4.59 -6.76 6.16
CA ASP A 106 5.29 -6.74 7.45
C ASP A 106 5.21 -8.11 8.15
N SER A 107 6.27 -8.51 8.84
CA SER A 107 6.33 -9.78 9.55
C SER A 107 7.38 -9.76 10.66
N SER A 108 6.92 -9.98 11.89
CA SER A 108 7.81 -10.18 13.05
C SER A 108 8.61 -11.49 12.95
N TYR A 109 8.06 -12.50 12.26
CA TYR A 109 8.73 -13.79 12.05
C TYR A 109 9.95 -13.62 11.14
N SER A 110 9.86 -12.78 10.11
CA SER A 110 10.97 -12.46 9.21
C SER A 110 12.13 -11.77 9.97
N ARG A 111 11.83 -11.07 11.07
CA ARG A 111 12.83 -10.47 11.97
C ARG A 111 13.33 -11.41 13.08
N ASN A 112 12.69 -12.56 13.27
CA ASN A 112 12.92 -13.47 14.40
C ASN A 112 12.77 -12.81 15.78
N GLU A 113 11.96 -11.75 15.88
CA GLU A 113 11.75 -11.04 17.14
C GLU A 113 10.29 -10.55 17.24
N PRO A 114 9.60 -10.78 18.38
CA PRO A 114 8.25 -10.28 18.60
C PRO A 114 8.22 -8.76 18.72
N THR A 115 7.07 -8.16 18.43
CA THR A 115 6.86 -6.71 18.54
C THR A 115 5.95 -6.39 19.72
N THR A 116 6.20 -5.25 20.36
CA THR A 116 5.45 -4.78 21.53
C THR A 116 4.64 -3.54 21.15
N PHE A 117 3.36 -3.51 21.52
CA PHE A 117 2.43 -2.42 21.24
C PHE A 117 1.74 -1.96 22.53
N PRO A 118 1.55 -0.65 22.74
CA PRO A 118 0.80 -0.10 23.87
C PRO A 118 -0.71 -0.27 23.71
#